data_AF-A0A821Z8N4-F1
#
_entry.id   AF-A0A821Z8N4-F1
#
_cell.length_a   1.000
_cell.length_b   1.000
_cell.length_c   1.000
_cell.angle_alpha   90.00
_cell.angle_beta   90.00
_cell.angle_gamma   90.00
#
_symmetry.space_group_name_H-M   'P 1'
#
loop_
_entity.id
_entity.type
_entity.pdbx_description
1 polymer ?
#
loop_
_entity_poly.entity_id
_entity_poly.type
_entity_poly.pdbx_seq_one_letter_code
_entity_poly.pdbx_strand_id
1 'polypeptide(L)' 'GETAVFETKIDGYPTPKVTWLLNGKPLTPKEGAQVEMNAATGEAKLSIPKVDLQQHAGTVTCRLENP' A
#
# COMPACT_ATOMS: atom_id res chain seq x y z
N GLY A 1 -11.01 -11.59 -11.00
CA GLY A 1 -10.21 -10.49 -10.46
C GLY A 1 -8.80 -10.70 -10.91
N GLU A 2 -8.19 -9.69 -11.52
CA GLU A 2 -6.75 -9.67 -11.81
C GLU A 2 -5.97 -9.26 -10.56
N THR A 3 -4.66 -9.51 -10.57
CA THR A 3 -3.77 -9.08 -9.49
C THR A 3 -3.32 -7.65 -9.76
N ALA A 4 -3.64 -6.72 -8.86
CA ALA A 4 -3.03 -5.38 -8.88
C ALA A 4 -1.79 -5.36 -8.00
N VAL A 5 -0.70 -4.80 -8.51
CA VAL A 5 0.53 -4.59 -7.75
C VAL A 5 0.92 -3.13 -7.87
N PHE A 6 1.15 -2.50 -6.72
CA PHE A 6 1.60 -1.11 -6.61
C PHE A 6 2.94 -1.11 -5.89
N GLU A 7 3.96 -0.54 -6.54
CA GLU A 7 5.30 -0.43 -5.97
C GLU A 7 5.65 1.05 -5.89
N THR A 8 6.21 1.46 -4.76
CA THR A 8 6.64 2.83 -4.51
C THR A 8 7.98 2.83 -3.81
N LYS A 9 8.83 3.76 -4.19
CA LYS A 9 10.07 4.04 -3.49
C LYS A 9 9.87 5.25 -2.59
N ILE A 10 10.42 5.15 -1.40
CA ILE A 10 10.22 6.05 -0.28
C ILE A 10 11.61 6.45 0.15
N ASP A 11 11.83 7.74 0.15
CA ASP A 11 13.08 8.32 0.60
C ASP A 11 12.78 9.17 1.83
N GLY A 12 13.42 8.86 2.94
CA GLY A 12 13.16 9.50 4.22
C GLY A 12 14.00 8.93 5.34
N TYR A 13 14.58 9.81 6.15
CA TYR A 13 15.37 9.48 7.33
C TYR A 13 14.86 10.28 8.54
N PRO A 14 14.49 9.63 9.67
CA PRO A 14 14.35 8.18 9.88
C PRO A 14 13.34 7.54 8.91
N THR A 15 13.35 6.21 8.75
CA THR A 15 12.43 5.54 7.82
C THR A 15 10.97 5.93 8.11
N PRO A 16 10.26 6.57 7.16
CA PRO A 16 8.88 6.95 7.37
C PRO A 16 7.96 5.72 7.35
N LYS A 17 6.88 5.80 8.12
CA LYS A 17 5.85 4.79 8.16
C LYS A 17 4.96 4.90 6.95
N VAL A 18 4.80 3.81 6.22
CA VAL A 18 3.95 3.72 5.02
C VAL A 18 2.58 3.22 5.39
N THR A 19 1.56 3.94 4.95
CA THR A 19 0.16 3.53 5.07
C THR A 19 -0.49 3.60 3.71
N TRP A 20 -1.01 2.47 3.24
CA TRP A 20 -1.79 2.42 2.01
C TRP A 20 -3.27 2.61 2.34
N LEU A 21 -3.92 3.54 1.66
CA LEU A 21 -5.34 3.78 1.74
C LEU A 21 -5.98 3.52 0.38
N LEU A 22 -7.14 2.91 0.37
CA LEU A 22 -7.99 2.75 -0.81
C LEU A 22 -9.32 3.41 -0.53
N ASN A 23 -9.70 4.40 -1.34
CA ASN A 23 -10.91 5.20 -1.13
C ASN A 23 -10.95 5.87 0.25
N GLY A 24 -9.79 6.29 0.77
CA GLY A 24 -9.66 6.86 2.11
C GLY A 24 -9.76 5.86 3.26
N LYS A 25 -9.95 4.56 3.00
CA LYS A 25 -9.90 3.50 4.00
C LYS A 25 -8.53 2.82 4.01
N PRO A 26 -7.93 2.55 5.17
CA PRO A 26 -6.64 1.87 5.23
C PRO A 26 -6.79 0.44 4.68
N LEU A 27 -5.97 0.10 3.68
CA LEU A 27 -5.87 -1.26 3.20
C LEU A 27 -5.17 -2.11 4.22
N THR A 28 -5.78 -3.24 4.56
CA THR A 28 -5.22 -4.18 5.52
C THR A 28 -5.07 -5.56 4.89
N PRO A 29 -4.16 -6.40 5.42
CA PRO A 29 -4.06 -7.82 5.04
C PRO A 29 -5.37 -8.60 5.13
N LYS A 30 -6.31 -8.13 5.96
CA LYS A 30 -7.64 -8.74 6.11
C LYS A 30 -8.52 -8.59 4.88
N GLU A 31 -8.32 -7.56 4.06
CA GLU A 31 -9.03 -7.36 2.79
C GLU A 31 -8.35 -8.09 1.63
N GLY A 32 -7.40 -8.98 1.92
CA GLY A 32 -6.62 -9.69 0.90
C GLY A 32 -5.54 -8.83 0.25
N ALA A 33 -5.23 -7.65 0.80
CA ALA A 33 -4.17 -6.77 0.34
C ALA A 33 -2.86 -7.07 1.09
N GLN A 34 -1.84 -7.55 0.39
CA GLN A 34 -0.52 -7.78 0.95
C GLN A 34 0.32 -6.51 0.85
N VAL A 35 0.71 -5.97 2.00
CA VAL A 35 1.60 -4.80 2.09
C VAL A 35 2.96 -5.26 2.57
N GLU A 36 3.98 -4.99 1.78
CA GLU A 36 5.39 -5.19 2.08
C GLU A 36 6.07 -3.82 2.14
N MET A 37 6.87 -3.59 3.18
CA MET A 37 7.62 -2.35 3.34
C MET A 37 9.04 -2.71 3.81
N ASN A 38 10.02 -2.33 3.00
CA ASN A 38 11.42 -2.44 3.30
C ASN A 38 11.94 -1.11 3.84
N ALA A 39 12.09 -1.04 5.16
CA ALA A 39 12.60 0.14 5.84
C ALA A 39 14.06 0.48 5.51
N ALA A 40 14.85 -0.51 5.08
CA ALA A 40 16.27 -0.36 4.80
C ALA A 40 16.54 0.20 3.39
N THR A 41 15.74 -0.18 2.40
CA THR A 41 15.85 0.32 1.02
C THR A 41 14.86 1.43 0.71
N GLY A 42 13.87 1.63 1.58
CA GLY A 42 12.77 2.54 1.35
C GLY A 42 11.79 2.04 0.29
N GLU A 43 11.70 0.75 0.01
CA GLU A 43 10.72 0.24 -0.95
C GLU A 43 9.43 -0.19 -0.24
N ALA A 44 8.28 0.21 -0.76
CA ALA A 44 7.00 -0.33 -0.35
C ALA A 44 6.24 -0.91 -1.54
N LYS A 45 5.62 -2.06 -1.31
CA LYS A 45 4.90 -2.84 -2.30
C LYS A 45 3.55 -3.24 -1.73
N LEU A 46 2.50 -3.07 -2.52
CA LEU A 46 1.13 -3.43 -2.21
C LEU A 46 0.63 -4.37 -3.31
N SER A 47 0.23 -5.59 -2.95
CA SER A 47 -0.26 -6.60 -3.88
C SER A 47 -1.68 -7.01 -3.50
N ILE A 48 -2.60 -6.97 -4.46
CA ILE A 48 -4.02 -7.32 -4.31
C ILE A 48 -4.33 -8.42 -5.33
N PRO A 49 -4.20 -9.71 -4.98
CA PRO A 49 -4.41 -10.84 -5.90
C PRO A 49 -5.87 -11.04 -6.34
N LYS A 50 -6.83 -10.52 -5.58
CA LYS A 50 -8.25 -10.54 -5.95
C LYS A 50 -8.81 -9.13 -5.95
N VAL A 51 -8.49 -8.36 -7.00
CA VAL A 51 -9.15 -7.06 -7.17
C VAL A 51 -10.63 -7.29 -7.43
N ASP A 52 -11.43 -6.89 -6.45
CA ASP A 52 -12.89 -6.77 -6.51
C ASP A 52 -13.26 -5.32 -6.85
N LEU A 53 -14.04 -5.10 -7.90
CA LEU A 53 -14.42 -3.74 -8.32
C LEU A 53 -15.38 -3.04 -7.34
N GLN A 54 -16.08 -3.76 -6.47
CA GLN A 54 -16.92 -3.14 -5.45
C GLN A 54 -16.10 -2.69 -4.23
N GLN A 55 -15.08 -3.47 -3.86
CA GLN A 55 -14.24 -3.16 -2.69
C GLN A 55 -12.99 -2.37 -3.02
N HIS A 56 -12.43 -2.58 -4.22
CA HIS A 56 -11.14 -2.04 -4.63
C HIS A 56 -11.20 -1.04 -5.78
N ALA A 57 -12.38 -0.69 -6.31
CA ALA A 57 -12.45 0.39 -7.30
C ALA A 57 -12.27 1.75 -6.64
N GLY A 58 -11.36 2.55 -7.18
CA GLY A 58 -11.17 3.95 -6.84
C GLY A 58 -9.71 4.30 -6.63
N THR A 59 -9.41 5.17 -5.67
CA THR A 59 -8.08 5.78 -5.55
C THR A 59 -7.25 5.10 -4.47
N VAL A 60 -6.10 4.55 -4.86
CA VAL A 60 -5.04 4.13 -3.95
C VAL A 60 -4.19 5.36 -3.58
N THR A 61 -4.03 5.59 -2.29
CA THR A 61 -3.19 6.67 -1.73
C THR A 61 -2.12 6.06 -0.84
N CYS A 62 -0.86 6.34 -1.15
CA CYS A 62 0.26 6.03 -0.27
C CYS A 62 0.52 7.23 0.64
N ARG A 63 0.36 7.06 1.95
CA ARG A 63 0.65 8.07 2.96
C ARG A 63 1.94 7.72 3.68
N LEU A 64 2.86 8.67 3.73
CA LEU A 64 4.15 8.56 4.41
C LEU A 64 4.11 9.46 5.63
N GLU A 65 4.44 8.90 6.80
CA GLU A 65 4.54 9.67 8.05
C GLU A 65 5.94 9.50 8.64
N ASN A 66 6.68 10.59 8.78
CA ASN A 66 7.98 10.64 9.46
C ASN A 66 7.77 11.09 10.92
N PRO A 67 8.34 10.40 11.93
CA PRO A 67 8.32 10.85 13.32
C PRO A 67 9.08 12.16 13.57
#